data_AF-A0A1A9KHW8-F1
#
_entry.id   AF-A0A1A9KHW8-F1
#
_cell.length_a   1.000
_cell.length_b   1.000
_cell.length_c   1.000
_cell.angle_alpha   90.00
_cell.angle_beta   90.00
_cell.angle_gamma   90.00
#
_symmetry.space_group_name_H-M   'P 1'
#
loop_
_entity.id
_entity.type
_entity.pdbx_description
1 polymer ?
#
loop_
_entity_poly.entity_id
_entity_poly.type
_entity_poly.pdbx_seq_one_letter_code
_entity_poly.pdbx_strand_id
1 'polypeptide(L)'
;MSKLGLLKNVYALILISVAISAFAQVSLKAGMASPSVQKALAEGGERLSILLAVALNPLVLLGLFLYFGSAAVWLLVLSKVQVSFAYPFVALGFVLTALLGRFFFNDTFSAAKVIGTLLIVSGVVVLANGA
;
A
#
# COMPACT_ATOMS: atom_id res chain seq x y z
N MET A 1 4.32 -19.72 -24.55
CA MET A 1 4.05 -18.29 -24.26
C MET A 1 5.34 -17.51 -24.45
N SER A 2 5.37 -16.41 -25.20
CA SER A 2 6.61 -15.67 -25.47
C SER A 2 7.14 -15.00 -24.19
N LYS A 3 8.47 -14.82 -24.09
CA LYS A 3 9.13 -14.11 -22.97
C LYS A 3 8.53 -12.71 -22.76
N LEU A 4 8.14 -12.04 -23.85
CA LEU A 4 7.43 -10.75 -23.83
C LEU A 4 6.02 -10.84 -23.22
N GLY A 5 5.25 -11.89 -23.52
CA GLY A 5 3.93 -12.11 -22.94
C GLY A 5 3.99 -12.40 -21.44
N LEU A 6 5.01 -13.14 -21.00
CA LEU A 6 5.26 -13.39 -19.58
C LEU A 6 5.57 -12.08 -18.81
N LEU A 7 6.43 -11.22 -19.36
CA LEU A 7 6.81 -9.95 -18.72
C LEU A 7 5.63 -8.98 -18.62
N LYS A 8 4.81 -8.83 -19.67
CA LYS A 8 3.60 -8.01 -19.63
C LYS A 8 2.65 -8.44 -18.50
N ASN A 9 2.49 -9.76 -18.32
CA ASN A 9 1.67 -10.31 -17.25
C ASN A 9 2.26 -10.02 -15.86
N VAL A 10 3.59 -9.99 -15.72
CA VAL A 10 4.24 -9.67 -14.44
C VAL A 10 4.06 -8.20 -14.07
N TYR A 11 4.28 -7.26 -14.99
CA TYR A 11 4.05 -5.83 -14.71
C TYR A 11 2.61 -5.55 -14.29
N ALA A 12 1.63 -6.18 -14.95
CA ALA A 12 0.23 -6.06 -14.56
C ALA A 12 -0.01 -6.57 -13.13
N LEU A 13 0.54 -7.75 -12.77
CA LEU A 13 0.43 -8.31 -11.41
C LEU A 13 1.08 -7.41 -10.36
N ILE A 14 2.24 -6.83 -10.67
CA ILE A 14 2.93 -5.85 -9.81
C ILE A 14 2.01 -4.65 -9.56
N LEU A 15 1.52 -4.01 -10.62
CA LEU A 15 0.69 -2.81 -10.51
C LEU A 15 -0.61 -3.08 -9.75
N ILE A 16 -1.24 -4.24 -10.00
CA ILE A 16 -2.44 -4.67 -9.26
C ILE A 16 -2.13 -4.87 -7.78
N SER A 17 -1.07 -5.63 -7.44
CA SER A 17 -0.68 -5.87 -6.05
C SER A 17 -0.40 -4.56 -5.31
N VAL A 18 0.37 -3.66 -5.93
CA VAL A 18 0.73 -2.35 -5.40
C VAL A 18 -0.51 -1.47 -5.21
N ALA A 19 -1.45 -1.46 -6.17
CA ALA A 19 -2.68 -0.71 -6.06
C ALA A 19 -3.58 -1.22 -4.92
N ILE A 20 -3.78 -2.54 -4.82
CA ILE A 20 -4.54 -3.16 -3.72
C ILE A 20 -3.90 -2.80 -2.38
N SER A 21 -2.56 -2.85 -2.28
CA SER A 21 -1.84 -2.46 -1.06
C SER A 21 -2.08 -0.99 -0.69
N ALA A 22 -2.07 -0.08 -1.67
CA ALA A 22 -2.33 1.33 -1.42
C ALA A 22 -3.76 1.57 -0.87
N PHE A 23 -4.77 0.91 -1.46
CA PHE A 23 -6.14 0.95 -0.94
C PHE A 23 -6.26 0.29 0.45
N ALA A 24 -5.49 -0.77 0.71
CA ALA A 24 -5.40 -1.37 2.03
C ALA A 24 -4.92 -0.35 3.07
N GLN A 25 -3.82 0.36 2.80
CA GLN A 25 -3.27 1.37 3.71
C GLN A 25 -4.26 2.51 3.99
N VAL A 26 -4.97 2.98 2.96
CA VAL A 26 -6.01 4.01 3.10
C VAL A 26 -7.16 3.50 3.97
N SER A 27 -7.62 2.28 3.74
CA SER A 27 -8.71 1.67 4.53
C SER A 27 -8.30 1.47 6.00
N LEU A 28 -7.09 0.96 6.24
CA LEU A 28 -6.51 0.82 7.58
C LEU A 28 -6.42 2.18 8.28
N LYS A 29 -5.92 3.21 7.59
CA LYS A 29 -5.83 4.57 8.14
C LYS A 29 -7.21 5.12 8.48
N ALA A 30 -8.20 4.95 7.61
CA ALA A 30 -9.57 5.40 7.85
C ALA A 30 -10.21 4.67 9.05
N GLY A 31 -9.99 3.36 9.17
CA GLY A 31 -10.44 2.57 10.31
C GLY A 31 -9.80 3.01 11.63
N MET A 32 -8.49 3.22 11.63
CA MET A 32 -7.77 3.73 12.79
C MET A 32 -8.17 5.15 13.18
N ALA A 33 -8.55 6.00 12.21
CA ALA A 33 -9.03 7.35 12.46
C ALA A 33 -10.52 7.42 12.85
N SER A 34 -11.23 6.28 12.87
CA SER A 34 -12.67 6.26 13.18
C SER A 34 -12.95 6.65 14.63
N PRO A 35 -14.12 7.25 14.93
CA PRO A 35 -14.46 7.68 16.29
C PRO A 35 -14.42 6.55 17.33
N SER A 36 -14.82 5.34 16.96
CA SER A 36 -14.82 4.18 17.87
C SER A 36 -13.40 3.79 18.30
N VAL A 37 -12.46 3.76 17.36
CA VAL A 37 -11.04 3.46 17.65
C VAL A 37 -10.39 4.62 18.39
N GLN A 38 -10.62 5.86 17.97
CA GLN A 38 -10.04 7.04 18.61
C GLN A 38 -10.53 7.20 20.06
N LYS A 39 -11.81 6.95 20.32
CA LYS A 39 -12.36 6.98 21.69
C LYS A 39 -11.71 5.92 22.58
N ALA A 40 -11.62 4.68 22.10
CA ALA A 40 -10.98 3.59 22.85
C ALA A 40 -9.50 3.90 23.18
N LEU A 41 -8.78 4.54 22.25
CA LEU A 41 -7.39 4.97 22.46
C LEU A 41 -7.27 6.14 23.44
N ALA A 42 -8.19 7.10 23.39
CA ALA A 42 -8.15 8.32 24.22
C ALA A 42 -8.57 8.05 25.68
N GLU A 43 -9.52 7.15 25.90
CA GLU A 43 -10.04 6.84 27.24
C GLU A 43 -9.07 5.99 28.08
N GLY A 44 -7.92 5.59 27.52
CA GLY A 44 -6.94 4.75 28.22
C GLY A 44 -7.53 3.42 28.69
N GLY A 45 -8.60 2.96 28.02
CA GLY A 45 -9.36 1.77 28.40
C GLY A 45 -8.48 0.53 28.47
N GLU A 46 -8.94 -0.51 29.18
CA GLU A 46 -8.25 -1.79 29.27
C GLU A 46 -7.81 -2.26 27.87
N ARG A 47 -6.60 -2.82 27.75
CA ARG A 47 -5.99 -3.22 26.47
C ARG A 47 -6.93 -4.05 25.59
N LEU A 48 -7.81 -4.84 26.21
CA LEU A 48 -8.83 -5.63 25.54
C LEU A 48 -9.87 -4.77 24.78
N SER A 49 -10.31 -3.65 25.36
CA SER A 49 -11.28 -2.75 24.74
C SER A 49 -10.73 -2.10 23.46
N ILE A 50 -9.46 -1.67 23.48
CA ILE A 50 -8.75 -1.12 22.32
C ILE A 50 -8.63 -2.19 21.23
N LEU A 51 -8.21 -3.40 21.61
CA LEU A 51 -8.09 -4.51 20.67
C LEU A 51 -9.42 -4.85 20.00
N LEU A 52 -10.51 -4.93 20.76
CA LEU A 52 -11.84 -5.19 20.19
C LEU A 52 -12.30 -4.05 19.29
N ALA A 53 -12.08 -2.79 19.68
CA ALA A 53 -12.45 -1.64 18.87
C ALA A 53 -11.71 -1.63 17.51
N VAL A 54 -10.43 -1.98 17.49
CA VAL A 54 -9.62 -2.08 16.27
C VAL A 54 -10.01 -3.32 15.45
N ALA A 55 -10.07 -4.49 16.08
CA ALA A 55 -10.29 -5.76 15.40
C ALA A 55 -11.69 -5.90 14.80
N LEU A 56 -12.69 -5.26 15.41
CA LEU A 56 -14.07 -5.27 14.91
C LEU A 56 -14.39 -4.08 13.99
N ASN A 57 -13.44 -3.17 13.77
CA ASN A 57 -13.67 -2.04 12.89
C ASN A 57 -13.75 -2.50 11.41
N PRO A 58 -14.86 -2.22 10.69
CA PRO A 58 -15.05 -2.72 9.33
C PRO A 58 -13.98 -2.24 8.33
N LEU A 59 -13.46 -1.02 8.48
CA LEU A 59 -12.43 -0.47 7.60
C LEU A 59 -11.05 -1.05 7.91
N VAL A 60 -10.77 -1.35 9.19
CA VAL A 60 -9.56 -2.11 9.56
C VAL A 60 -9.63 -3.51 8.96
N LEU A 61 -10.74 -4.21 9.11
CA LEU A 61 -10.95 -5.55 8.55
C LEU A 61 -10.83 -5.55 7.01
N LEU A 62 -11.46 -4.58 6.35
CA LEU A 62 -11.32 -4.40 4.90
C LEU A 62 -9.87 -4.15 4.51
N GLY A 63 -9.19 -3.26 5.23
CA GLY A 63 -7.78 -2.95 4.99
C GLY A 63 -6.89 -4.18 5.15
N LEU A 64 -7.08 -4.97 6.21
CA LEU A 64 -6.35 -6.23 6.41
C LEU A 64 -6.65 -7.24 5.30
N PHE A 65 -7.91 -7.41 4.93
CA PHE A 65 -8.31 -8.30 3.82
C PHE A 65 -7.63 -7.91 2.51
N LEU A 66 -7.66 -6.61 2.15
CA LEU A 66 -6.97 -6.09 0.98
C LEU A 66 -5.46 -6.28 1.08
N TYR A 67 -4.86 -6.07 2.25
CA TYR A 67 -3.43 -6.25 2.47
C TYR A 67 -3.00 -7.71 2.25
N PHE A 68 -3.75 -8.67 2.81
CA PHE A 68 -3.53 -10.10 2.55
C PHE A 68 -3.75 -10.47 1.09
N GLY A 69 -4.80 -9.93 0.45
CA GLY A 69 -5.03 -10.12 -0.99
C GLY A 69 -3.89 -9.59 -1.85
N SER A 70 -3.36 -8.40 -1.53
CA SER A 70 -2.20 -7.83 -2.18
C SER A 70 -0.96 -8.72 -2.03
N ALA A 71 -0.72 -9.25 -0.82
CA ALA A 71 0.38 -10.16 -0.55
C ALA A 71 0.24 -11.47 -1.35
N ALA A 72 -0.97 -12.02 -1.49
CA ALA A 72 -1.22 -13.19 -2.33
C ALA A 72 -0.86 -12.93 -3.81
N VAL A 73 -1.23 -11.78 -4.36
CA VAL A 73 -0.82 -11.37 -5.71
C VAL A 73 0.69 -11.16 -5.79
N TRP A 74 1.31 -10.60 -4.75
CA TRP A 74 2.76 -10.39 -4.69
C TRP A 74 3.55 -11.71 -4.72
N LEU A 75 3.08 -12.75 -4.04
CA LEU A 75 3.69 -14.08 -4.12
C LEU A 75 3.67 -14.65 -5.55
N LEU A 76 2.65 -14.33 -6.35
CA LEU A 76 2.60 -14.70 -7.78
C LEU A 76 3.60 -13.91 -8.64
N VAL A 77 3.95 -12.68 -8.24
CA VAL A 77 5.03 -11.92 -8.87
C VAL A 77 6.36 -12.56 -8.53
N LEU A 78 6.62 -12.82 -7.25
CA LEU A 78 7.89 -13.37 -6.78
C LEU A 78 8.16 -14.79 -7.28
N SER A 79 7.13 -15.56 -7.65
CA SER A 79 7.32 -16.87 -8.29
C SER A 79 7.74 -16.78 -9.76
N LYS A 80 7.70 -15.60 -10.38
CA LYS A 80 7.96 -15.40 -11.82
C LYS A 80 9.23 -14.60 -12.13
N VAL A 81 9.68 -13.77 -11.20
CA VAL A 81 10.81 -12.85 -11.39
C VAL A 81 11.65 -12.74 -10.13
N GLN A 82 12.89 -12.28 -10.28
CA GLN A 82 13.77 -12.02 -9.16
C GLN A 82 13.22 -10.88 -8.29
N VAL A 83 13.44 -10.97 -6.98
CA VAL A 83 13.01 -9.93 -6.02
C VAL A 83 13.62 -8.57 -6.40
N SER A 84 14.90 -8.52 -6.78
CA SER A 84 15.61 -7.30 -7.20
C SER A 84 14.97 -6.60 -8.41
N PHE A 85 14.32 -7.36 -9.30
CA PHE A 85 13.58 -6.81 -10.43
C PHE A 85 12.20 -6.28 -10.00
N ALA A 86 11.48 -6.99 -9.14
CA ALA A 86 10.11 -6.62 -8.76
C ALA A 86 10.06 -5.50 -7.70
N TYR A 87 10.95 -5.52 -6.73
CA TYR A 87 10.91 -4.67 -5.54
C TYR A 87 10.95 -3.16 -5.82
N PRO A 88 11.68 -2.65 -6.83
CA PRO A 88 11.65 -1.23 -7.19
C PRO A 88 10.22 -0.70 -7.44
N PHE A 89 9.34 -1.52 -8.03
CA PHE A 89 7.97 -1.13 -8.33
C PHE A 89 7.08 -0.99 -7.08
N VAL A 90 7.47 -1.55 -5.93
CA VAL A 90 6.78 -1.31 -4.65
C VAL A 90 6.74 0.19 -4.33
N ALA A 91 7.77 0.93 -4.76
CA ALA A 91 7.86 2.35 -4.50
C ALA A 91 6.76 3.18 -5.19
N LEU A 92 6.16 2.67 -6.28
CA LEU A 92 4.96 3.25 -6.88
C LEU A 92 3.77 3.22 -5.91
N GLY A 93 3.75 2.24 -5.00
CA GLY A 93 2.76 2.13 -3.92
C GLY A 93 2.86 3.27 -2.92
N PHE A 94 4.07 3.76 -2.62
CA PHE A 94 4.23 4.94 -1.77
C PHE A 94 3.63 6.18 -2.40
N VAL A 95 3.85 6.36 -3.72
CA VAL A 95 3.28 7.47 -4.49
C VAL A 95 1.76 7.39 -4.48
N LEU A 96 1.21 6.22 -4.84
CA LEU A 96 -0.24 6.02 -4.90
C LEU A 96 -0.88 6.19 -3.52
N THR A 97 -0.30 5.62 -2.47
CA THR A 97 -0.80 5.77 -1.09
C THR A 97 -0.78 7.24 -0.66
N ALA A 98 0.27 7.98 -1.00
CA ALA A 98 0.32 9.41 -0.71
C ALA A 98 -0.80 10.17 -1.43
N LEU A 99 -0.97 9.94 -2.73
CA LEU A 99 -2.03 10.58 -3.53
C LEU A 99 -3.43 10.25 -3.00
N LEU A 100 -3.69 8.98 -2.67
CA LEU A 100 -4.96 8.59 -2.04
C LEU A 100 -5.11 9.24 -0.66
N GLY A 101 -4.03 9.38 0.11
CA GLY A 101 -4.06 10.10 1.39
C GLY A 101 -4.42 11.58 1.23
N ARG A 102 -3.87 12.26 0.22
CA ARG A 102 -4.30 13.62 -0.15
C ARG A 102 -5.77 13.67 -0.53
N PHE A 103 -6.23 12.71 -1.33
CA PHE A 103 -7.60 12.70 -1.85
C PHE A 103 -8.64 12.40 -0.75
N PHE A 104 -8.42 11.37 0.06
CA PHE A 104 -9.37 10.93 1.09
C PHE A 104 -9.24 11.67 2.42
N PHE A 105 -8.03 12.09 2.81
CA PHE A 105 -7.77 12.70 4.11
C PHE A 105 -7.37 14.18 4.03
N ASN A 106 -7.30 14.75 2.83
CA ASN A 106 -6.83 16.13 2.61
C ASN A 106 -5.41 16.39 3.15
N ASP A 107 -4.58 15.34 3.26
CA ASP A 107 -3.19 15.44 3.73
C ASP A 107 -2.43 16.54 3.01
N THR A 108 -1.80 17.47 3.71
CA THR A 108 -0.96 18.50 3.04
C THR A 108 0.37 17.91 2.61
N PHE A 109 0.77 18.16 1.37
CA PHE A 109 2.11 17.81 0.90
C PHE A 109 3.04 19.00 1.06
N SER A 110 4.07 18.83 1.88
CA SER A 110 5.19 19.78 1.89
C SER A 110 5.98 19.68 0.59
N ALA A 111 6.68 20.77 0.24
CA ALA A 111 7.61 20.76 -0.90
C ALA A 111 8.63 19.62 -0.80
N ALA A 112 9.13 19.33 0.41
CA ALA A 112 10.02 18.21 0.67
C ALA A 112 9.40 16.84 0.32
N LYS A 113 8.12 16.62 0.68
CA LYS A 113 7.42 15.36 0.34
C LYS A 113 7.24 15.21 -1.16
N VAL A 114 6.93 16.29 -1.88
CA VAL A 114 6.83 16.28 -3.35
C VAL A 114 8.17 15.96 -3.99
N ILE A 115 9.24 16.66 -3.59
CA ILE A 115 10.59 16.43 -4.12
C ILE A 115 11.05 14.99 -3.86
N GLY A 116 10.89 14.50 -2.63
CA GLY A 116 11.23 13.11 -2.29
C GLY A 116 10.43 12.09 -3.10
N THR A 117 9.14 12.35 -3.34
CA THR A 117 8.30 11.50 -4.20
C THR A 117 8.82 11.45 -5.63
N LEU A 118 9.21 12.59 -6.20
CA LEU A 118 9.78 12.66 -7.55
C LEU A 118 11.12 11.93 -7.65
N LEU A 119 11.97 12.02 -6.62
CA LEU A 119 13.23 11.28 -6.55
C LEU A 119 13.01 9.77 -6.51
N ILE A 120 12.03 9.31 -5.72
CA ILE A 120 11.66 7.89 -5.67
C ILE A 120 11.22 7.41 -7.06
N VAL A 121 10.29 8.14 -7.71
CA VAL A 121 9.81 7.78 -9.06
C VAL A 121 10.95 7.73 -10.06
N SER A 122 11.85 8.70 -10.03
CA SER A 122 13.03 8.74 -10.91
C SER A 122 13.93 7.53 -10.66
N GLY A 123 14.17 7.15 -9.41
CA GLY A 123 14.92 5.95 -9.05
C GLY A 123 14.29 4.67 -9.60
N VAL A 124 12.96 4.54 -9.54
CA VAL A 124 12.23 3.39 -10.14
C VAL A 124 12.45 3.33 -11.65
N VAL A 125 12.38 4.47 -12.34
CA VAL A 125 12.60 4.54 -13.80
C VAL A 125 14.02 4.13 -14.16
N VAL A 126 15.03 4.58 -13.40
CA VAL A 126 16.43 4.19 -13.63
C VAL A 126 16.61 2.68 -13.44
N LEU A 127 16.07 2.12 -12.34
CA LEU A 127 16.16 0.68 -12.05
C LEU A 127 15.42 -0.17 -13.09
N ALA A 128 14.27 0.28 -13.59
CA ALA A 128 13.51 -0.43 -14.61
C ALA A 128 14.20 -0.44 -15.98
N ASN A 129 15.03 0.55 -16.29
CA ASN A 129 15.82 0.61 -17.54
C ASN A 129 17.18 -0.10 -17.43
N GLY A 130 17.68 -0.33 -16.22
CA GLY A 130 18.94 -1.05 -15.96
C GLY A 130 18.80 -2.56 -15.80
N ALA A 131 17.58 -3.11 -15.95
CA ALA A 131 17.23 -4.52 -15.73
C ALA A 131 16.96 -5.29 -17.03
#